data_AF-A0A2G9LW40-F1
#
_entry.id   AF-A0A2G9LW40-F1
#
_cell.length_a   1.000
_cell.length_b   1.000
_cell.length_c   1.000
_cell.angle_alpha   90.00
_cell.angle_beta   90.00
_cell.angle_gamma   90.00
#
_symmetry.space_group_name_H-M   'P 1'
#
loop_
_entity.id
_entity.type
_entity.pdbx_description
1 polymer ?
#
loop_
_entity_poly.entity_id
_entity_poly.type
_entity_poly.pdbx_seq_one_letter_code
_entity_poly.pdbx_strand_id
1 'polypeptide(L)'
;MLDDKKLKEIERRTRKFMSEGSIKTNQRKEHVDFFLTNAHNSIATAQALYDLSTNNDFQMYTGHIGLNSFLWVVNAGYYAMFYMTRALLASEGIKIIADKSVHSLTFDALVNFFYLNNKLKKRLIESFIDAQEDASEILGQEMADDLVRQFYWEKKKRASLTYETGELAIQSKALTSLTRAKAFNQELRKIMGHVSL
;
A
#
# COMPACT_ATOMS: atom_id res chain seq x y z
N MET A 1 9.92 -3.45 -14.29
CA MET A 1 8.58 -2.83 -14.23
C MET A 1 7.57 -3.90 -13.81
N LEU A 2 6.27 -3.60 -13.68
CA LEU A 2 5.23 -4.62 -13.78
C LEU A 2 4.98 -4.84 -15.27
N ASP A 3 5.73 -5.75 -15.86
CA ASP A 3 5.58 -6.14 -17.27
C ASP A 3 4.69 -7.39 -17.38
N ASP A 4 4.27 -7.73 -18.61
CA ASP A 4 3.40 -8.88 -18.87
C ASP A 4 3.96 -10.20 -18.33
N LYS A 5 5.28 -10.37 -18.36
CA LYS A 5 5.95 -11.55 -17.80
C LYS A 5 5.74 -11.61 -16.29
N LYS A 6 5.87 -10.47 -15.59
CA LYS A 6 5.63 -10.38 -14.15
C LYS A 6 4.17 -10.58 -13.79
N LEU A 7 3.25 -10.03 -14.59
CA LEU A 7 1.80 -10.22 -14.38
C LEU A 7 1.40 -11.69 -14.52
N LYS A 8 1.89 -12.39 -15.55
CA LYS A 8 1.70 -13.85 -15.71
C LYS A 8 2.31 -14.65 -14.55
N GLU A 9 3.47 -14.24 -14.06
CA GLU A 9 4.09 -14.87 -12.88
C GLU A 9 3.21 -14.71 -11.64
N ILE A 10 2.68 -13.51 -11.40
CA ILE A 10 1.78 -13.21 -10.27
C ILE A 10 0.50 -14.04 -10.35
N GLU A 11 -0.13 -14.12 -11.52
CA GLU A 11 -1.34 -14.93 -11.72
C GLU A 11 -1.06 -16.41 -11.42
N ARG A 12 0.05 -16.95 -11.95
CA ARG A 12 0.48 -18.34 -11.68
C ARG A 12 0.74 -18.58 -10.19
N ARG A 13 1.46 -17.68 -9.52
CA ARG A 13 1.74 -17.78 -8.08
C ARG A 13 0.44 -17.72 -7.27
N THR A 14 -0.46 -16.79 -7.58
CA THR A 14 -1.74 -16.65 -6.89
C THR A 14 -2.57 -17.94 -7.01
N ARG A 15 -2.69 -18.52 -8.22
CA ARG A 15 -3.35 -19.81 -8.43
C ARG A 15 -2.74 -20.93 -7.59
N LYS A 16 -1.40 -21.01 -7.53
CA LYS A 16 -0.69 -21.97 -6.68
C LYS A 16 -1.06 -21.77 -5.20
N PHE A 17 -0.97 -20.55 -4.68
CA PHE A 17 -1.27 -20.27 -3.28
C PHE A 17 -2.74 -20.45 -2.91
N MET A 18 -3.67 -20.31 -3.88
CA MET A 18 -5.06 -20.70 -3.69
C MET A 18 -5.21 -22.23 -3.56
N SER A 19 -4.54 -23.00 -4.43
CA SER A 19 -4.56 -24.47 -4.35
C SER A 19 -3.94 -25.02 -3.05
N GLU A 20 -2.94 -24.32 -2.51
CA GLU A 20 -2.29 -24.64 -1.23
C GLU A 20 -3.09 -24.13 -0.01
N GLY A 21 -4.20 -23.43 -0.21
CA GLY A 21 -5.03 -22.87 0.86
C GLY A 21 -4.42 -21.67 1.60
N SER A 22 -3.28 -21.14 1.12
CA SER A 22 -2.64 -19.92 1.63
C SER A 22 -3.41 -18.65 1.23
N ILE A 23 -4.24 -18.73 0.20
CA ILE A 23 -5.23 -17.72 -0.18
C ILE A 23 -6.59 -18.39 -0.25
N LYS A 24 -7.57 -17.90 0.51
CA LYS A 24 -8.95 -18.39 0.49
C LYS A 24 -9.89 -17.26 0.08
N THR A 25 -10.83 -17.56 -0.80
CA THR A 25 -11.88 -16.63 -1.26
C THR A 25 -13.23 -17.02 -0.65
N ASN A 26 -14.26 -16.18 -0.82
CA ASN A 26 -15.61 -16.39 -0.28
C ASN A 26 -15.63 -16.62 1.24
N GLN A 27 -14.69 -16.01 1.95
CA GLN A 27 -14.63 -16.05 3.41
C GLN A 27 -15.52 -14.94 3.99
N ARG A 28 -15.84 -15.06 5.29
CA ARG A 28 -16.49 -13.98 6.02
C ARG A 28 -15.62 -12.72 5.96
N LYS A 29 -16.25 -11.55 5.80
CA LYS A 29 -15.60 -10.24 5.73
C LYS A 29 -15.17 -9.76 7.13
N GLU A 30 -14.23 -10.46 7.73
CA GLU A 30 -13.73 -10.23 9.08
C GLU A 30 -12.40 -9.45 9.08
N HIS A 31 -12.08 -8.81 10.21
CA HIS A 31 -10.83 -8.06 10.43
C HIS A 31 -10.59 -6.83 9.53
N VAL A 32 -11.60 -6.35 8.79
CA VAL A 32 -11.49 -5.14 7.97
C VAL A 32 -11.07 -3.95 8.84
N ASP A 33 -11.78 -3.70 9.94
CA ASP A 33 -11.48 -2.59 10.86
C ASP A 33 -10.09 -2.71 11.49
N PHE A 34 -9.69 -3.92 11.89
CA PHE A 34 -8.34 -4.16 12.40
C PHE A 34 -7.27 -3.71 11.40
N PHE A 35 -7.42 -4.07 10.12
CA PHE A 35 -6.48 -3.66 9.09
C PHE A 35 -6.56 -2.17 8.77
N LEU A 36 -7.76 -1.58 8.77
CA LEU A 36 -7.95 -0.14 8.59
C LEU A 36 -7.27 0.68 9.69
N THR A 37 -7.43 0.28 10.96
CA THR A 37 -6.79 0.91 12.11
C THR A 37 -5.27 0.79 12.03
N ASN A 38 -4.74 -0.39 11.69
CA ASN A 38 -3.29 -0.56 11.55
C ASN A 38 -2.72 0.23 10.38
N ALA A 39 -3.46 0.37 9.27
CA ALA A 39 -3.06 1.22 8.16
C ALA A 39 -2.97 2.69 8.58
N HIS A 40 -3.97 3.19 9.32
CA HIS A 40 -3.98 4.54 9.88
C HIS A 40 -2.82 4.77 10.86
N ASN A 41 -2.66 3.87 11.85
CA ASN A 41 -1.57 3.97 12.83
C ASN A 41 -0.20 3.95 12.17
N SER A 42 -0.03 3.18 11.08
CA SER A 42 1.23 3.15 10.32
C SER A 42 1.52 4.49 9.61
N ILE A 43 0.49 5.16 9.08
CA ILE A 43 0.64 6.52 8.51
C ILE A 43 1.00 7.52 9.61
N ALA A 44 0.28 7.50 10.73
CA ALA A 44 0.54 8.39 11.86
C ALA A 44 1.96 8.20 12.40
N THR A 45 2.41 6.94 12.51
CA THR A 45 3.79 6.60 12.90
C THR A 45 4.81 7.15 11.89
N ALA A 46 4.58 6.95 10.59
CA ALA A 46 5.47 7.46 9.55
C ALA A 46 5.57 8.99 9.57
N GLN A 47 4.45 9.68 9.82
CA GLN A 47 4.42 11.13 9.99
C GLN A 47 5.21 11.57 11.22
N ALA A 48 4.94 10.99 12.39
CA ALA A 48 5.61 11.34 13.63
C ALA A 48 7.13 11.14 13.54
N LEU A 49 7.58 10.04 12.93
CA LEU A 49 9.01 9.78 12.71
C LEU A 49 9.65 10.76 11.73
N TYR A 50 8.90 11.20 10.71
CA TYR A 50 9.39 12.20 9.76
C TYR A 50 9.54 13.57 10.43
N ASP A 51 8.54 13.99 11.19
CA ASP A 51 8.55 15.24 11.94
C ASP A 51 9.68 15.24 12.98
N LEU A 52 9.84 14.13 13.72
CA LEU A 52 10.95 13.97 14.66
C LEU A 52 12.32 14.04 13.98
N SER A 53 12.44 13.56 12.74
CA SER A 53 13.71 13.61 12.00
C SER A 53 14.01 14.96 11.36
N THR A 54 13.03 15.89 11.31
CA THR A 54 13.14 17.15 10.56
C THR A 54 12.91 18.40 11.41
N ASN A 55 12.44 18.25 12.64
CA ASN A 55 12.14 19.33 13.56
C ASN A 55 13.01 19.25 14.82
N ASN A 56 13.99 20.16 14.92
CA ASN A 56 14.91 20.22 16.05
C ASN A 56 14.21 20.52 17.39
N ASP A 57 13.19 21.39 17.38
CA ASP A 57 12.44 21.72 18.60
C ASP A 57 11.68 20.50 19.11
N PHE A 58 11.13 19.69 18.19
CA PHE A 58 10.45 18.45 18.56
C PHE A 58 11.43 17.37 19.07
N GLN A 59 12.65 17.32 18.54
CA GLN A 59 13.71 16.47 19.09
C GLN A 59 14.12 16.90 20.50
N MET A 60 14.28 18.20 20.75
CA MET A 60 14.58 18.73 22.08
C MET A 60 13.46 18.41 23.06
N TYR A 61 12.20 18.65 22.67
CA TYR A 61 11.03 18.37 23.50
C TYR A 61 10.91 16.88 23.88
N THR A 62 11.22 15.97 22.96
CA THR A 62 11.13 14.52 23.20
C THR A 62 12.41 13.90 23.76
N GLY A 63 13.53 14.62 23.80
CA GLY A 63 14.84 14.12 24.25
C GLY A 63 15.61 13.29 23.21
N HIS A 64 15.23 13.30 21.93
CA HIS A 64 15.84 12.48 20.86
C HIS A 64 16.72 13.32 19.91
N ILE A 65 17.64 14.10 20.46
CA ILE A 65 18.51 14.99 19.70
C ILE A 65 19.39 14.19 18.73
N GLY A 66 19.40 14.58 17.45
CA GLY A 66 20.19 13.94 16.39
C GLY A 66 19.59 12.65 15.84
N LEU A 67 18.38 12.27 16.25
CA LEU A 67 17.72 11.06 15.74
C LEU A 67 17.32 11.23 14.27
N ASN A 68 17.89 10.39 13.40
CA ASN A 68 17.47 10.26 12.01
C ASN A 68 16.65 8.97 11.81
N SER A 69 15.35 9.11 11.61
CA SER A 69 14.40 8.00 11.49
C SER A 69 13.87 7.80 10.06
N PHE A 70 14.50 8.37 9.04
CA PHE A 70 13.97 8.33 7.67
C PHE A 70 13.79 6.90 7.11
N LEU A 71 14.66 5.96 7.50
CA LEU A 71 14.49 4.53 7.15
C LEU A 71 13.21 3.95 7.77
N TRP A 72 12.90 4.34 9.01
CA TRP A 72 11.68 3.91 9.71
C TRP A 72 10.42 4.56 9.12
N VAL A 73 10.52 5.80 8.62
CA VAL A 73 9.44 6.44 7.84
C VAL A 73 9.11 5.60 6.60
N VAL A 74 10.11 5.16 5.85
CA VAL A 74 9.89 4.29 4.67
C VAL A 74 9.24 2.97 5.08
N ASN A 75 9.73 2.34 6.15
CA ASN A 75 9.19 1.08 6.63
C ASN A 75 7.72 1.22 7.07
N ALA A 76 7.40 2.25 7.87
CA ALA A 76 6.04 2.53 8.32
C ALA A 76 5.10 2.89 7.15
N GLY A 77 5.56 3.67 6.17
CA GLY A 77 4.82 3.96 4.95
C GLY A 77 4.49 2.69 4.15
N TYR A 78 5.42 1.76 4.04
CA TYR A 78 5.15 0.45 3.42
C TYR A 78 4.09 -0.34 4.20
N TYR A 79 4.18 -0.41 5.53
CA TYR A 79 3.21 -1.13 6.35
C TYR A 79 1.81 -0.53 6.24
N ALA A 80 1.69 0.80 6.12
CA ALA A 80 0.42 1.46 5.84
C ALA A 80 -0.24 0.93 4.56
N MET A 81 0.52 0.83 3.46
CA MET A 81 0.00 0.30 2.19
C MET A 81 -0.32 -1.20 2.27
N PHE A 82 0.51 -1.96 2.98
CA PHE A 82 0.29 -3.39 3.23
C PHE A 82 -1.03 -3.63 3.99
N TYR A 83 -1.23 -2.96 5.12
CA TYR A 83 -2.45 -3.12 5.92
C TYR A 83 -3.69 -2.62 5.19
N MET A 84 -3.59 -1.51 4.45
CA MET A 84 -4.68 -1.03 3.61
C MET A 84 -5.08 -2.06 2.54
N THR A 85 -4.09 -2.69 1.92
CA THR A 85 -4.35 -3.79 0.97
C THR A 85 -5.00 -4.98 1.67
N ARG A 86 -4.57 -5.34 2.88
CA ARG A 86 -5.20 -6.42 3.67
C ARG A 86 -6.67 -6.09 3.99
N ALA A 87 -6.98 -4.84 4.29
CA ALA A 87 -8.35 -4.39 4.50
C ALA A 87 -9.21 -4.56 3.23
N LEU A 88 -8.69 -4.16 2.06
CA LEU A 88 -9.36 -4.36 0.77
C LEU A 88 -9.59 -5.83 0.43
N LEU A 89 -8.60 -6.69 0.66
CA LEU A 89 -8.76 -8.12 0.46
C LEU A 89 -9.83 -8.69 1.40
N ALA A 90 -9.80 -8.31 2.68
CA ALA A 90 -10.74 -8.77 3.68
C ALA A 90 -12.19 -8.31 3.39
N SER A 91 -12.38 -7.08 2.90
CA SER A 91 -13.69 -6.54 2.54
C SER A 91 -14.33 -7.25 1.33
N GLU A 92 -13.53 -7.94 0.51
CA GLU A 92 -13.97 -8.82 -0.57
C GLU A 92 -14.02 -10.31 -0.17
N GLY A 93 -13.83 -10.64 1.12
CA GLY A 93 -13.84 -12.04 1.58
C GLY A 93 -12.62 -12.85 1.12
N ILE A 94 -11.49 -12.18 0.86
CA ILE A 94 -10.22 -12.80 0.48
C ILE A 94 -9.29 -12.83 1.69
N LYS A 95 -9.01 -14.02 2.20
CA LYS A 95 -8.14 -14.26 3.37
C LYS A 95 -6.78 -14.80 2.93
N ILE A 96 -5.71 -14.12 3.34
CA ILE A 96 -4.33 -14.62 3.25
C ILE A 96 -4.01 -15.32 4.57
N ILE A 97 -3.64 -16.60 4.48
CA ILE A 97 -3.28 -17.49 5.58
C ILE A 97 -1.85 -17.97 5.33
N ALA A 98 -0.88 -17.11 5.67
CA ALA A 98 0.52 -17.41 5.50
C ALA A 98 1.36 -16.55 6.43
N ASP A 99 2.28 -17.18 7.16
CA ASP A 99 3.25 -16.45 8.00
C ASP A 99 4.47 -16.05 7.17
N LYS A 100 4.96 -16.97 6.33
CA LYS A 100 6.06 -16.70 5.39
C LYS A 100 5.51 -16.07 4.12
N SER A 101 6.24 -15.09 3.56
CA SER A 101 5.92 -14.43 2.29
C SER A 101 4.60 -13.63 2.26
N VAL A 102 3.96 -13.36 3.41
CA VAL A 102 2.68 -12.64 3.51
C VAL A 102 2.66 -11.31 2.74
N HIS A 103 3.79 -10.59 2.76
CA HIS A 103 3.99 -9.35 2.02
C HIS A 103 3.93 -9.52 0.51
N SER A 104 4.54 -10.58 -0.01
CA SER A 104 4.49 -10.90 -1.44
C SER A 104 3.12 -11.42 -1.86
N LEU A 105 2.51 -12.27 -1.03
CA LEU A 105 1.17 -12.80 -1.27
C LEU A 105 0.10 -11.71 -1.28
N THR A 106 0.19 -10.75 -0.37
CA THR A 106 -0.75 -9.63 -0.29
C THR A 106 -0.67 -8.76 -1.55
N PHE A 107 0.54 -8.48 -2.03
CA PHE A 107 0.73 -7.76 -3.29
C PHE A 107 0.20 -8.56 -4.49
N ASP A 108 0.55 -9.85 -4.58
CA ASP A 108 0.11 -10.71 -5.67
C ASP A 108 -1.42 -10.85 -5.70
N ALA A 109 -2.06 -10.96 -4.53
CA ALA A 109 -3.51 -11.01 -4.40
C ALA A 109 -4.16 -9.70 -4.85
N LEU A 110 -3.63 -8.53 -4.47
CA LEU A 110 -4.12 -7.24 -4.99
C LEU A 110 -4.07 -7.20 -6.51
N VAL A 111 -2.93 -7.57 -7.09
CA VAL A 111 -2.76 -7.57 -8.55
C VAL A 111 -3.74 -8.53 -9.21
N ASN A 112 -3.84 -9.77 -8.73
CA ASN A 112 -4.66 -10.80 -9.35
C ASN A 112 -6.17 -10.52 -9.21
N PHE A 113 -6.62 -10.10 -8.02
CA PHE A 113 -8.05 -9.95 -7.72
C PHE A 113 -8.62 -8.55 -7.94
N PHE A 114 -7.78 -7.54 -8.18
CA PHE A 114 -8.27 -6.18 -8.39
C PHE A 114 -7.72 -5.54 -9.66
N TYR A 115 -6.43 -5.72 -9.95
CA TYR A 115 -5.82 -5.10 -11.12
C TYR A 115 -6.13 -5.88 -12.41
N LEU A 116 -5.76 -7.16 -12.46
CA LEU A 116 -5.90 -7.99 -13.67
C LEU A 116 -7.34 -8.25 -14.10
N ASN A 117 -8.30 -8.16 -13.17
CA ASN A 117 -9.72 -8.33 -13.46
C ASN A 117 -10.47 -6.98 -13.61
N ASN A 118 -9.74 -5.88 -13.78
CA ASN A 118 -10.28 -4.52 -13.94
C ASN A 118 -11.18 -4.03 -12.80
N LYS A 119 -11.25 -4.70 -11.64
CA LYS A 119 -12.05 -4.21 -10.51
C LYS A 119 -11.52 -2.89 -9.96
N LEU A 120 -10.19 -2.71 -9.94
CA LEU A 120 -9.57 -1.46 -9.48
C LEU A 120 -9.92 -0.32 -10.44
N LYS A 121 -9.72 -0.52 -11.76
CA LYS A 121 -10.13 0.44 -12.80
C LYS A 121 -11.62 0.79 -12.66
N LYS A 122 -12.51 -0.22 -12.59
CA LYS A 122 -13.95 0.00 -12.46
C LYS A 122 -14.32 0.84 -11.24
N ARG A 123 -13.78 0.50 -10.07
CA ARG A 123 -14.09 1.23 -8.84
C ARG A 123 -13.54 2.65 -8.83
N LEU A 124 -12.40 2.88 -9.48
CA LEU A 124 -11.88 4.22 -9.70
C LEU A 124 -12.82 4.99 -10.63
N ILE A 125 -13.20 4.43 -11.77
CA ILE A 125 -14.18 5.04 -12.69
C ILE A 125 -15.50 5.34 -11.98
N GLU A 126 -16.06 4.41 -11.21
CA GLU A 126 -17.29 4.61 -10.43
C GLU A 126 -17.17 5.80 -9.46
N SER A 127 -15.99 6.05 -8.89
CA SER A 127 -15.74 7.25 -8.07
C SER A 127 -15.62 8.56 -8.86
N PHE A 128 -15.42 8.46 -10.19
CA PHE A 128 -15.32 9.58 -11.12
C PHE A 128 -16.54 9.76 -12.02
N ILE A 129 -17.45 8.78 -12.15
CA ILE A 129 -18.66 8.90 -13.00
C ILE A 129 -19.59 10.03 -12.52
N ASP A 130 -19.41 10.52 -11.29
CA ASP A 130 -19.98 11.80 -10.84
C ASP A 130 -19.39 13.03 -11.59
N ALA A 131 -18.40 12.84 -12.48
CA ALA A 131 -17.66 13.84 -13.25
C ALA A 131 -17.10 13.26 -14.60
N GLN A 132 -17.92 13.23 -15.67
CA GLN A 132 -17.58 12.96 -17.10
C GLN A 132 -16.95 11.59 -17.50
N GLU A 133 -17.64 10.84 -18.38
CA GLU A 133 -17.36 9.42 -18.72
C GLU A 133 -16.04 9.14 -19.50
N ASP A 134 -15.72 9.83 -20.59
CA ASP A 134 -14.58 9.41 -21.44
C ASP A 134 -13.20 9.72 -20.83
N ALA A 135 -13.07 10.85 -20.12
CA ALA A 135 -11.85 11.16 -19.37
C ALA A 135 -11.69 10.22 -18.17
N SER A 136 -12.79 9.79 -17.56
CA SER A 136 -12.77 8.92 -16.38
C SER A 136 -12.18 7.54 -16.68
N GLU A 137 -12.35 7.01 -17.90
CA GLU A 137 -11.82 5.69 -18.26
C GLU A 137 -10.29 5.66 -18.33
N ILE A 138 -9.70 6.65 -19.00
CA ILE A 138 -8.25 6.79 -19.14
C ILE A 138 -7.64 7.07 -17.77
N LEU A 139 -8.22 8.03 -17.02
CA LEU A 139 -7.79 8.37 -15.67
C LEU A 139 -7.89 7.17 -14.72
N GLY A 140 -8.97 6.39 -14.79
CA GLY A 140 -9.15 5.20 -13.97
C GLY A 140 -8.12 4.11 -14.24
N GLN A 141 -7.72 3.91 -15.51
CA GLN A 141 -6.63 2.99 -15.85
C GLN A 141 -5.28 3.51 -15.37
N GLU A 142 -4.96 4.79 -15.60
CA GLU A 142 -3.70 5.40 -15.16
C GLU A 142 -3.55 5.36 -13.64
N MET A 143 -4.62 5.62 -12.89
CA MET A 143 -4.64 5.54 -11.44
C MET A 143 -4.51 4.10 -10.93
N ALA A 144 -5.17 3.13 -11.58
CA ALA A 144 -5.00 1.72 -11.23
C ALA A 144 -3.54 1.27 -11.45
N ASP A 145 -2.96 1.66 -12.58
CA ASP A 145 -1.55 1.45 -12.89
C ASP A 145 -0.64 2.08 -11.83
N ASP A 146 -0.88 3.34 -11.48
CA ASP A 146 -0.06 4.08 -10.54
C ASP A 146 -0.15 3.49 -9.13
N LEU A 147 -1.34 3.17 -8.61
CA LEU A 147 -1.51 2.53 -7.29
C LEU A 147 -0.71 1.24 -7.16
N VAL A 148 -0.81 0.35 -8.16
CA VAL A 148 -0.09 -0.93 -8.14
C VAL A 148 1.41 -0.72 -8.31
N ARG A 149 1.83 0.20 -9.19
CA ARG A 149 3.25 0.55 -9.38
C ARG A 149 3.83 1.12 -8.10
N GLN A 150 3.17 2.08 -7.44
CA GLN A 150 3.62 2.67 -6.19
C GLN A 150 3.81 1.59 -5.12
N PHE A 151 2.84 0.69 -4.93
CA PHE A 151 2.98 -0.37 -3.93
C PHE A 151 4.12 -1.33 -4.26
N TYR A 152 4.30 -1.68 -5.54
CA TYR A 152 5.44 -2.46 -6.00
C TYR A 152 6.79 -1.78 -5.70
N TRP A 153 6.88 -0.48 -5.97
CA TRP A 153 8.08 0.31 -5.73
C TRP A 153 8.39 0.44 -4.24
N GLU A 154 7.39 0.70 -3.38
CA GLU A 154 7.61 0.79 -1.94
C GLU A 154 8.02 -0.57 -1.34
N LYS A 155 7.42 -1.67 -1.81
CA LYS A 155 7.87 -3.03 -1.46
C LYS A 155 9.33 -3.27 -1.84
N LYS A 156 9.74 -2.88 -3.04
CA LYS A 156 11.14 -3.01 -3.49
C LYS A 156 12.09 -2.11 -2.70
N LYS A 157 11.70 -0.84 -2.51
CA LYS A 157 12.47 0.17 -1.78
C LYS A 157 12.79 -0.32 -0.37
N ARG A 158 11.79 -0.85 0.34
CA ARG A 158 11.99 -1.48 1.67
C ARG A 158 13.01 -2.62 1.61
N ALA A 159 12.94 -3.47 0.59
CA ALA A 159 13.82 -4.63 0.47
C ALA A 159 15.26 -4.29 0.08
N SER A 160 15.50 -3.13 -0.55
CA SER A 160 16.81 -2.77 -1.12
C SER A 160 17.42 -1.49 -0.52
N LEU A 161 16.84 -0.92 0.54
CA LEU A 161 17.40 0.26 1.21
C LEU A 161 18.68 -0.15 1.94
N THR A 162 19.82 0.32 1.44
CA THR A 162 21.14 0.19 2.07
C THR A 162 21.53 1.49 2.79
N TYR A 163 22.40 1.38 3.79
CA TYR A 163 22.91 2.50 4.60
C TYR A 163 23.82 3.48 3.83
N GLU A 164 24.18 3.19 2.58
CA GLU A 164 25.16 3.94 1.77
C GLU A 164 24.57 5.15 1.02
N THR A 165 23.27 5.42 1.18
CA THR A 165 22.64 6.60 0.55
C THR A 165 22.89 7.86 1.40
N GLY A 166 23.35 8.96 0.80
CA GLY A 166 23.52 10.23 1.52
C GLY A 166 22.22 10.76 2.16
N GLU A 167 22.34 11.48 3.28
CA GLU A 167 21.23 11.85 4.18
C GLU A 167 20.07 12.58 3.48
N LEU A 168 20.35 13.58 2.63
CA LEU A 168 19.34 14.31 1.85
C LEU A 168 18.54 13.39 0.91
N ALA A 169 19.21 12.40 0.32
CA ALA A 169 18.54 11.43 -0.55
C ALA A 169 17.68 10.44 0.26
N ILE A 170 18.04 10.12 1.50
CA ILE A 170 17.19 9.30 2.39
C ILE A 170 15.96 10.10 2.84
N GLN A 171 16.11 11.37 3.21
CA GLN A 171 14.99 12.25 3.57
C GLN A 171 13.97 12.38 2.42
N SER A 172 14.44 12.64 1.20
CA SER A 172 13.58 12.75 0.02
C SER A 172 12.82 11.43 -0.27
N LYS A 173 13.52 10.28 -0.14
CA LYS A 173 12.89 8.96 -0.26
C LYS A 173 11.83 8.70 0.80
N ALA A 174 12.08 9.12 2.04
CA ALA A 174 11.15 9.00 3.17
C ALA A 174 9.89 9.84 2.97
N LEU A 175 10.04 11.11 2.59
CA LEU A 175 8.90 11.99 2.28
C LEU A 175 8.05 11.39 1.15
N THR A 176 8.70 10.91 0.09
CA THR A 176 8.02 10.26 -1.04
C THR A 176 7.22 9.03 -0.58
N SER A 177 7.80 8.18 0.28
CA SER A 177 7.11 7.01 0.82
C SER A 177 5.89 7.40 1.66
N LEU A 178 6.01 8.41 2.50
CA LEU A 178 4.91 8.92 3.32
C LEU A 178 3.77 9.48 2.47
N THR A 179 4.08 10.32 1.47
CA THR A 179 3.09 10.90 0.56
C THR A 179 2.35 9.82 -0.22
N ARG A 180 3.08 8.83 -0.78
CA ARG A 180 2.47 7.70 -1.49
C ARG A 180 1.58 6.85 -0.59
N ALA A 181 2.03 6.58 0.64
CA ALA A 181 1.24 5.80 1.59
C ALA A 181 -0.09 6.47 1.93
N LYS A 182 -0.09 7.81 2.11
CA LYS A 182 -1.31 8.60 2.33
C LYS A 182 -2.26 8.55 1.14
N ALA A 183 -1.75 8.85 -0.07
CA ALA A 183 -2.56 8.82 -1.30
C ALA A 183 -3.15 7.43 -1.56
N PHE A 184 -2.33 6.38 -1.46
CA PHE A 184 -2.77 5.00 -1.63
C PHE A 184 -3.87 4.60 -0.64
N ASN A 185 -3.75 5.01 0.63
CA ASN A 185 -4.79 4.76 1.63
C ASN A 185 -6.09 5.49 1.33
N GLN A 186 -5.99 6.75 0.94
CA GLN A 186 -7.16 7.55 0.59
C GLN A 186 -7.92 6.92 -0.59
N GLU A 187 -7.23 6.53 -1.66
CA GLU A 187 -7.86 5.92 -2.83
C GLU A 187 -8.50 4.56 -2.49
N LEU A 188 -7.80 3.67 -1.77
CA LEU A 188 -8.39 2.38 -1.41
C LEU A 188 -9.56 2.50 -0.42
N ARG A 189 -9.61 3.55 0.42
CA ARG A 189 -10.76 3.83 1.28
C ARG A 189 -11.99 4.24 0.49
N LYS A 190 -11.84 5.14 -0.49
CA LYS A 190 -12.91 5.51 -1.44
C LYS A 190 -13.48 4.27 -2.13
N ILE A 191 -12.61 3.41 -2.64
CA ILE A 191 -12.94 2.15 -3.35
C ILE A 191 -13.72 1.16 -2.47
N MET A 192 -13.61 1.25 -1.15
CA MET A 192 -14.35 0.41 -0.21
C MET A 192 -15.59 1.09 0.38
N GLY A 193 -15.89 2.34 0.01
CA GLY A 193 -17.00 3.11 0.56
C GLY A 193 -16.79 3.56 2.01
N HIS A 194 -15.54 3.60 2.49
CA HIS A 194 -15.21 4.16 3.80
C HIS A 194 -14.71 5.60 3.63
N VAL A 195 -15.42 6.57 4.19
CA VAL A 195 -14.98 7.98 4.24
C VAL A 195 -13.94 8.14 5.36
N SER A 196 -12.93 8.98 5.12
CA SER A 196 -11.84 9.28 6.04
C SER A 196 -12.32 9.67 7.45
N LEU A 197 -11.59 9.24 8.48
CA LEU A 197 -11.52 9.96 9.77
C LEU A 197 -10.59 11.17 9.60
#